data_AF-A0A256YMK8-F1
#
_entry.id   AF-A0A256YMK8-F1
#
_cell.length_a   1.000
_cell.length_b   1.000
_cell.length_c   1.000
_cell.angle_alpha   90.00
_cell.angle_beta   90.00
_cell.angle_gamma   90.00
#
_symmetry.space_group_name_H-M   'P 1'
#
loop_
_entity.id
_entity.type
_entity.pdbx_description
1 polymer ?
#
loop_
_entity_poly.entity_id
_entity_poly.type
_entity_poly.pdbx_seq_one_letter_code
_entity_poly.pdbx_strand_id
1 'polypeptide(L)'
;MPERTKSWYETLCLAGHVGSGNYEEKIVFFYASDINELLNIKYRVPSLKKSKSLRSLRLLNKDEAAKLELMIIKEGRIPLQNARRQGWYFGESLSDISDISEI
;
A
#
# COMPACT_ATOMS: atom_id res chain seq x y z
N MET A 1 15.28 15.98 -16.70
CA MET A 1 15.44 15.25 -15.43
C MET A 1 15.32 13.76 -15.75
N PRO A 2 16.18 12.88 -15.21
CA PRO A 2 15.99 11.44 -15.43
C PRO A 2 14.62 11.03 -14.90
N GLU A 3 13.88 10.24 -15.68
CA GLU A 3 12.62 9.65 -15.23
C GLU A 3 12.88 8.86 -13.95
N ARG A 4 12.31 9.30 -12.83
CA ARG A 4 12.47 8.60 -11.55
C ARG A 4 11.66 7.31 -11.62
N THR A 5 12.36 6.18 -11.67
CA THR A 5 11.76 4.84 -11.69
C THR A 5 10.86 4.66 -10.46
N LYS A 6 9.56 4.41 -10.70
CA LYS A 6 8.61 4.17 -9.62
C LYS A 6 8.92 2.85 -8.89
N SER A 7 8.69 2.86 -7.58
CA SER A 7 8.93 1.73 -6.66
C SER A 7 7.76 1.57 -5.69
N TRP A 8 7.70 0.41 -5.04
CA TRP A 8 6.69 0.10 -4.04
C TRP A 8 7.12 0.54 -2.65
N TYR A 9 6.23 1.23 -1.95
CA TYR A 9 6.38 1.64 -0.57
C TYR A 9 5.31 0.99 0.28
N GLU A 10 5.67 0.50 1.44
CA GLU A 10 4.78 -0.04 2.46
C GLU A 10 4.53 1.00 3.54
N THR A 11 3.29 1.12 3.98
CA THR A 11 2.91 1.95 5.12
C THR A 11 1.78 1.34 5.92
N LEU A 12 1.85 1.47 7.23
CA LEU A 12 0.76 1.15 8.14
C LEU A 12 -0.18 2.35 8.29
N CYS A 13 -1.44 2.15 7.94
CA CYS A 13 -2.48 3.17 7.99
C CYS A 13 -3.65 2.73 8.89
N LEU A 14 -4.38 3.70 9.43
CA LEU A 14 -5.61 3.47 10.18
C LEU A 14 -6.82 3.70 9.27
N ALA A 15 -7.53 2.62 8.94
CA ALA A 15 -8.79 2.64 8.22
C ALA A 15 -9.96 2.69 9.21
N GLY A 16 -10.92 3.55 8.96
CA GLY A 16 -12.10 3.69 9.79
C GLY A 16 -13.00 4.80 9.28
N HIS A 17 -14.31 4.63 9.49
CA HIS A 17 -15.27 5.65 9.14
C HIS A 17 -15.06 6.91 10.00
N VAL A 18 -15.25 8.10 9.41
CA VAL A 18 -15.10 9.35 10.15
C VAL A 18 -16.18 9.39 11.24
N GLY A 19 -15.77 9.37 12.51
CA GLY A 19 -16.68 9.49 13.64
C GLY A 19 -17.15 8.17 14.27
N SER A 20 -16.71 7.02 13.77
CA SER A 20 -17.07 5.70 14.36
C SER A 20 -16.37 5.40 15.70
N GLY A 21 -15.27 6.08 16.01
CA GLY A 21 -14.40 5.73 17.14
C GLY A 21 -13.57 4.45 16.94
N ASN A 22 -14.02 3.57 16.05
CA ASN A 22 -13.36 2.31 15.69
C ASN A 22 -12.44 2.49 14.47
N TYR A 23 -11.19 2.07 14.61
CA TYR A 23 -10.18 2.06 13.54
C TYR A 23 -9.56 0.67 13.45
N GLU A 24 -9.29 0.24 12.23
CA GLU A 24 -8.51 -0.95 11.91
C GLU A 24 -7.16 -0.54 11.34
N GLU A 25 -6.09 -1.18 11.78
CA GLU A 25 -4.79 -1.06 11.13
C GLU A 25 -4.81 -1.85 9.81
N LYS A 26 -4.38 -1.20 8.73
CA LYS A 26 -4.30 -1.76 7.38
C LYS A 26 -2.94 -1.43 6.79
N ILE A 27 -2.36 -2.40 6.10
CA ILE A 27 -1.15 -2.15 5.31
C ILE A 27 -1.56 -1.67 3.93
N VAL A 28 -1.00 -0.54 3.54
CA VAL A 28 -1.19 0.05 2.22
C VAL A 28 0.15 0.05 1.52
N PHE A 29 0.16 -0.43 0.30
CA PHE A 29 1.31 -0.37 -0.58
C PHE A 29 1.09 0.73 -1.61
N PHE A 30 2.05 1.63 -1.79
CA PHE A 30 1.99 2.75 -2.74
C PHE A 30 3.03 2.59 -3.83
N TYR A 31 2.64 2.86 -5.08
CA TYR A 31 3.55 2.85 -6.23
C TYR A 31 3.91 4.28 -6.64
N ALA A 32 5.10 4.72 -6.22
CA ALA A 32 5.52 6.12 -6.34
C ALA A 32 7.00 6.23 -6.73
N SER A 33 7.39 7.35 -7.32
CA SER A 33 8.77 7.69 -7.65
C SER A 33 9.54 8.19 -6.42
N ASP A 34 8.86 8.84 -5.48
CA ASP A 34 9.44 9.32 -4.22
C ASP A 34 8.40 9.58 -3.13
N ILE A 35 8.88 9.92 -1.93
CA ILE A 35 8.06 10.23 -0.75
C ILE A 35 7.16 11.45 -0.98
N ASN A 36 7.59 12.45 -1.75
CA ASN A 36 6.76 13.63 -2.01
C ASN A 36 5.58 13.28 -2.92
N GLU A 37 5.79 12.42 -3.92
CA GLU A 37 4.68 11.86 -4.70
C GLU A 37 3.72 11.11 -3.78
N LEU A 38 4.22 10.27 -2.87
CA LEU A 38 3.40 9.53 -1.92
C LEU A 38 2.56 10.44 -1.00
N LEU A 39 3.16 11.50 -0.45
CA LEU A 39 2.45 12.51 0.35
C LEU A 39 1.43 13.30 -0.48
N ASN A 40 1.65 13.40 -1.79
CA ASN A 40 0.75 14.04 -2.75
C ASN A 40 -0.30 13.10 -3.36
N ILE A 41 -0.19 11.78 -3.19
CA ILE A 41 -1.28 10.81 -3.38
C ILE A 41 -2.27 11.08 -2.25
N LYS A 42 -2.94 12.22 -2.34
CA LYS A 42 -3.96 12.66 -1.41
C LYS A 42 -5.06 11.61 -1.41
N TYR A 43 -5.09 10.77 -0.38
CA TYR A 43 -6.33 10.45 0.34
C TYR A 43 -7.52 9.96 -0.50
N ARG A 44 -7.27 9.24 -1.60
CA ARG A 44 -8.32 8.60 -2.44
C ARG A 44 -8.62 7.18 -2.05
N VAL A 45 -8.01 6.70 -0.98
CA VAL A 45 -8.39 5.43 -0.38
C VAL A 45 -9.73 5.61 0.32
N PRO A 46 -10.81 4.95 -0.16
CA PRO A 46 -12.07 4.93 0.54
C PRO A 46 -11.84 4.36 1.95
N SER A 47 -12.49 4.94 2.96
CA SER A 47 -12.43 4.46 4.36
C SER A 47 -11.13 4.71 5.13
N LEU A 48 -10.07 5.30 4.56
CA LEU A 48 -8.97 5.84 5.37
C LEU A 48 -9.35 7.24 5.87
N LYS A 49 -9.54 7.41 7.19
CA LYS A 49 -9.69 8.75 7.79
C LYS A 49 -8.43 9.53 7.41
N LYS A 50 -8.56 10.77 6.88
CA LYS A 50 -7.47 11.71 6.51
C LYS A 50 -6.19 11.31 7.25
N SER A 51 -5.32 10.53 6.61
CA SER A 51 -4.12 9.97 7.24
C SER A 51 -3.17 11.12 7.59
N LYS A 52 -3.42 11.73 8.75
CA LYS A 52 -2.44 12.50 9.49
C LYS A 52 -1.39 11.59 10.13
N SER A 53 -1.52 10.27 9.97
CA SER A 53 -0.67 9.25 10.57
C SER A 53 -0.34 8.16 9.56
N LEU A 54 0.48 8.47 8.56
CA LEU A 54 1.39 7.45 8.03
C LEU A 54 2.28 7.06 9.20
N ARG A 55 1.99 5.95 9.89
CA ARG A 55 2.74 5.58 11.11
C ARG A 55 4.14 5.10 10.79
N SER A 56 4.29 4.43 9.65
CA SER A 56 5.54 3.91 9.15
C SER A 56 5.59 4.11 7.63
N LEU A 57 6.78 4.35 7.09
CA LEU A 57 7.00 4.37 5.65
C LEU A 57 8.28 3.60 5.35
N ARG A 58 8.17 2.58 4.49
CA ARG A 58 9.28 1.70 4.15
C ARG A 58 9.31 1.47 2.65
N LEU A 59 10.45 1.72 2.02
CA LEU A 59 10.68 1.32 0.63
C LEU A 59 10.87 -0.21 0.59
N LEU A 60 10.13 -0.90 -0.26
CA LEU A 60 10.33 -2.33 -0.46
C LEU A 60 11.61 -2.57 -1.25
N ASN A 61 12.35 -3.60 -0.86
CA ASN A 61 13.46 -4.07 -1.67
C ASN A 61 12.93 -4.80 -2.93
N LYS A 62 13.85 -5.22 -3.82
CA LYS A 62 13.48 -5.85 -5.09
C LYS A 62 12.68 -7.15 -4.91
N ASP A 63 13.06 -7.98 -3.95
CA ASP A 63 12.44 -9.29 -3.72
C ASP A 63 11.04 -9.12 -3.10
N GLU A 64 10.90 -8.22 -2.13
CA GLU A 64 9.62 -7.86 -1.52
C GLU A 64 8.65 -7.25 -2.54
N ALA A 65 9.15 -6.35 -3.40
CA ALA A 65 8.37 -5.78 -4.48
C ALA A 65 7.90 -6.85 -5.46
N ALA A 66 8.78 -7.79 -5.86
CA ALA A 66 8.40 -8.90 -6.74
C ALA A 66 7.34 -9.81 -6.11
N LYS A 67 7.48 -10.14 -4.82
CA LYS A 67 6.48 -10.91 -4.06
C LYS A 67 5.12 -10.20 -4.03
N LEU A 68 5.11 -8.90 -3.74
CA LEU A 68 3.89 -8.09 -3.76
C LEU A 68 3.24 -8.10 -5.16
N GLU A 69 4.02 -7.93 -6.22
CA GLU A 69 3.49 -7.96 -7.59
C GLU A 69 2.88 -9.33 -7.94
N LEU A 70 3.49 -10.43 -7.49
CA LEU A 70 2.94 -11.77 -7.62
C LEU A 70 1.64 -11.94 -6.83
N MET A 71 1.57 -11.43 -5.59
CA MET A 71 0.35 -11.45 -4.79
C MET A 71 -0.79 -10.70 -5.48
N ILE A 72 -0.53 -9.48 -5.97
CA ILE A 72 -1.50 -8.65 -6.72
C ILE A 72 -2.07 -9.42 -7.92
N ILE A 73 -1.22 -10.17 -8.63
CA ILE A 73 -1.63 -11.01 -9.76
C ILE A 73 -2.47 -12.23 -9.29
N LYS A 74 -2.06 -12.89 -8.20
CA LYS A 74 -2.66 -14.15 -7.71
C LYS A 74 -4.00 -13.94 -6.98
N GLU A 75 -4.08 -12.95 -6.10
CA GLU A 75 -5.23 -12.68 -5.20
C GLU A 75 -6.42 -12.00 -5.92
N GLY A 76 -6.22 -11.46 -7.11
CA GLY A 76 -7.31 -11.01 -7.99
C GLY A 76 -8.11 -9.80 -7.53
N ARG A 77 -7.79 -9.17 -6.39
CA ARG A 77 -8.54 -7.99 -5.91
C ARG A 77 -8.25 -6.73 -6.72
N ILE A 78 -7.02 -6.55 -7.22
CA ILE A 78 -6.62 -5.46 -8.12
C ILE A 78 -5.48 -5.97 -9.04
N PRO A 79 -5.62 -5.96 -10.37
CA PRO A 79 -4.52 -6.29 -11.30
C PRO A 79 -3.34 -5.31 -11.19
N LEU A 80 -2.10 -5.76 -11.45
CA LEU A 80 -0.88 -4.93 -11.36
C LEU A 80 -0.97 -3.63 -12.17
N GLN A 81 -1.48 -3.71 -13.40
CA GLN A 81 -1.69 -2.53 -14.25
C GLN A 81 -2.64 -1.51 -13.58
N ASN A 82 -3.70 -2.01 -12.93
CA ASN A 82 -4.64 -1.18 -12.19
C ASN A 82 -4.03 -0.61 -10.92
N ALA A 83 -3.23 -1.38 -10.18
CA ALA A 83 -2.55 -0.91 -8.98
C ALA A 83 -1.53 0.19 -9.33
N ARG A 84 -0.76 0.04 -10.42
CA ARG A 84 0.16 1.08 -10.93
C ARG A 84 -0.58 2.33 -11.41
N ARG A 85 -1.76 2.18 -12.03
CA ARG A 85 -2.62 3.31 -12.44
C ARG A 85 -3.24 4.05 -11.25
N GLN A 86 -3.70 3.31 -10.24
CA GLN A 86 -4.30 3.86 -9.02
C GLN A 86 -3.25 4.40 -8.05
N GLY A 87 -2.01 3.92 -8.16
CA GLY A 87 -0.88 4.29 -7.32
C GLY A 87 -0.85 3.58 -5.97
N TRP A 88 -1.75 2.62 -5.70
CA TRP A 88 -1.81 1.92 -4.41
C TRP A 88 -2.49 0.54 -4.45
N TYR A 89 -2.27 -0.27 -3.40
CA TYR A 89 -2.89 -1.57 -3.13
C TYR A 89 -3.09 -1.76 -1.60
N PHE A 90 -4.12 -2.51 -1.18
CA PHE A 90 -4.35 -2.87 0.24
C PHE A 90 -4.00 -4.32 0.51
N GLY A 91 -3.11 -4.53 1.47
CA GLY A 91 -2.92 -5.83 2.10
C GLY A 91 -3.85 -5.98 3.31
N GLU A 92 -4.20 -7.22 3.63
CA GLU A 92 -4.83 -7.54 4.91
C GLU A 92 -3.80 -7.42 6.05
N SER A 93 -4.26 -7.48 7.30
CA SER A 93 -3.42 -7.25 8.49
C SER A 93 -2.28 -8.27 8.55
N LEU A 94 -1.12 -7.92 9.12
CA LEU A 94 0.04 -8.84 9.27
C LEU A 94 -0.28 -10.14 10.02
N SER A 95 -1.38 -10.17 10.78
CA SER A 95 -1.93 -11.40 11.36
C SER A 95 -2.23 -12.47 10.29
N ASP A 96 -2.60 -12.04 9.08
CA ASP A 96 -3.02 -12.90 7.97
C ASP A 96 -1.88 -13.14 6.96
N ILE A 97 -0.76 -12.40 7.06
CA ILE A 97 0.40 -12.50 6.15
C ILE A 97 1.36 -13.65 6.56
N SER A 98 1.14 -14.26 7.72
CA SER A 98 1.89 -15.41 8.26
C SER A 98 1.96 -16.60 7.28
N ASP A 99 0.99 -16.73 6.37
CA ASP A 99 0.84 -17.86 5.45
C ASP A 99 1.61 -17.71 4.12
N ILE A 100 2.33 -16.61 3.88
CA ILE A 100 3.17 -16.45 2.67
C ILE A 100 4.58 -17.06 2.87
N SER A 101 4.74 -17.85 3.93
CA SER A 101 5.97 -18.57 4.25
C SER A 101 6.16 -19.88 3.47
N GLU A 102 5.22 -20.27 2.60
CA GLU A 102 5.27 -21.53 1.83
C GLU A 102 5.11 -21.31 0.30
N ILE A 103 5.99 -20.52 -0.32
CA ILE A 103 6.24 -20.59 -1.78
C ILE A 103 7.71 -20.89 -2.03
#